data_AF-A0A932U7P9-F1
#
_entry.id   AF-A0A932U7P9-F1
#
_cell.length_a   1.000
_cell.length_b   1.000
_cell.length_c   1.000
_cell.angle_alpha   90.00
_cell.angle_beta   90.00
_cell.angle_gamma   90.00
#
_symmetry.space_group_name_H-M   'P 1'
#
loop_
_entity.id
_entity.type
_entity.pdbx_description
1 polymer ?
#
loop_
_entity_poly.entity_id
_entity_poly.type
_entity_poly.pdbx_seq_one_letter_code
_entity_poly.pdbx_strand_id
1 'polypeptide(L)'
;MLLARRFFQINPPEDAAASFVFACLLHILHGNRPYALSRRSHPITPYKPSGDFAYKSLIGKLNEKVQRSLADELPADFVPGRVYQQDAAGWWPREIDQLDAVITSPPFYDSTRFYLANWLRLWFAGWSSRDFETQPLGYVDERQKKSFDVYLPILRQAKERLKDGGVLVLHLGKSPKADMAAELLKLGKRWFSHYDLLDESVAHCETHGIRDKGTVTSHQYLVLY
;
A
#
# COMPACT_ATOMS: atom_id res chain seq x y z
N MET A 1 9.07 -15.01 -17.56
CA MET A 1 9.12 -13.78 -16.73
C MET A 1 10.12 -12.75 -17.25
N LEU A 2 11.39 -13.10 -17.52
CA LEU A 2 12.41 -12.13 -17.96
C LEU A 2 12.02 -11.34 -19.23
N LEU A 3 11.49 -12.02 -20.26
CA LEU A 3 11.01 -11.35 -21.47
C LEU A 3 9.86 -10.38 -21.20
N ALA A 4 8.90 -10.78 -20.35
CA ALA A 4 7.79 -9.92 -19.96
C ALA A 4 8.27 -8.69 -19.16
N ARG A 5 9.23 -8.88 -18.24
CA ARG A 5 9.88 -7.75 -17.55
C ARG A 5 10.52 -6.79 -18.56
N ARG A 6 11.33 -7.31 -19.48
CA ARG A 6 11.98 -6.50 -20.52
C ARG A 6 10.95 -5.75 -21.37
N PHE A 7 9.84 -6.41 -21.73
CA PHE A 7 8.75 -5.78 -22.48
C PHE A 7 8.19 -4.56 -21.73
N PHE A 8 7.83 -4.69 -20.44
CA PHE A 8 7.29 -3.58 -19.64
C PHE A 8 8.33 -2.52 -19.27
N GLN A 9 9.63 -2.86 -19.27
CA GLN A 9 10.69 -1.86 -19.12
C GLN A 9 10.86 -0.99 -20.38
N ILE A 10 10.61 -1.56 -21.56
CA ILE A 10 10.67 -0.83 -22.85
C ILE A 10 9.34 -0.11 -23.11
N ASN A 11 8.23 -0.71 -22.69
CA ASN A 11 6.86 -0.24 -22.90
C ASN A 11 6.20 -0.07 -21.53
N PRO A 12 6.53 0.98 -20.77
CA PRO A 12 5.87 1.24 -19.50
C PRO A 12 4.35 1.42 -19.73
N PRO A 13 3.49 1.04 -18.77
CA PRO A 13 2.06 1.25 -18.90
C PRO A 13 1.73 2.75 -18.94
N GLU A 14 1.14 3.22 -20.05
CA GLU A 14 0.81 4.65 -20.26
C GLU A 14 -0.68 4.96 -20.07
N ASP A 15 -1.55 3.96 -20.14
CA ASP A 15 -2.99 4.10 -19.99
C ASP A 15 -3.58 3.16 -18.94
N ALA A 16 -4.89 3.30 -18.68
CA ALA A 16 -5.61 2.52 -17.70
C ALA A 16 -5.64 1.02 -18.04
N ALA A 17 -5.76 0.66 -19.32
CA ALA A 17 -5.84 -0.74 -19.77
C ALA A 17 -4.48 -1.44 -19.61
N ALA A 18 -3.41 -0.81 -20.06
CA ALA A 18 -2.04 -1.28 -19.88
C ALA A 18 -1.69 -1.39 -18.39
N SER A 19 -2.07 -0.39 -17.59
CA SER A 19 -1.85 -0.39 -16.13
C SER A 19 -2.59 -1.54 -15.45
N PHE A 20 -3.82 -1.81 -15.88
CA PHE A 20 -4.61 -2.92 -15.38
C PHE A 20 -4.01 -4.29 -15.71
N VAL A 21 -3.57 -4.48 -16.95
CA VAL A 21 -2.85 -5.71 -17.36
C VAL A 21 -1.56 -5.88 -16.56
N PHE A 22 -0.80 -4.79 -16.39
CA PHE A 22 0.43 -4.81 -15.62
C PHE A 22 0.16 -5.14 -14.13
N ALA A 23 -0.86 -4.55 -13.52
CA ALA A 23 -1.29 -4.87 -12.16
C ALA A 23 -1.70 -6.34 -12.01
N CYS A 24 -2.47 -6.88 -12.98
CA CYS A 24 -2.81 -8.29 -13.03
C CYS A 24 -1.57 -9.19 -13.10
N LEU A 25 -0.57 -8.80 -13.88
CA LEU A 25 0.69 -9.52 -13.98
C LEU A 25 1.47 -9.49 -12.66
N LEU A 26 1.61 -8.32 -12.03
CA LEU A 26 2.26 -8.17 -10.72
C LEU A 26 1.57 -9.01 -9.63
N HIS A 27 0.23 -9.14 -9.70
CA HIS A 27 -0.54 -9.96 -8.77
C HIS A 27 -0.21 -11.45 -8.87
N ILE A 28 -0.04 -11.98 -10.09
CA ILE A 28 0.18 -13.42 -10.29
C ILE A 28 1.65 -13.85 -10.18
N LEU A 29 2.61 -12.95 -9.97
CA LEU A 29 4.04 -13.32 -9.93
C LEU A 29 4.35 -14.35 -8.84
N HIS A 30 3.78 -14.18 -7.65
CA HIS A 30 3.94 -15.11 -6.53
C HIS A 30 2.68 -15.24 -5.69
N GLY A 31 2.60 -16.35 -4.95
CA GLY A 31 1.57 -16.55 -3.94
C GLY A 31 1.42 -18.00 -3.53
N ASN A 32 0.41 -18.27 -2.70
CA ASN A 32 0.07 -19.60 -2.19
C ASN A 32 -1.05 -20.29 -3.00
N ARG A 33 -1.60 -19.63 -4.02
CA ARG A 33 -2.74 -20.12 -4.82
C ARG A 33 -2.29 -20.71 -6.17
N PRO A 34 -3.07 -21.64 -6.76
CA PRO A 34 -2.70 -22.28 -8.02
C PRO A 34 -2.46 -21.33 -9.20
N TYR A 35 -3.13 -20.16 -9.20
CA TYR A 35 -2.99 -19.16 -10.25
C TYR A 35 -1.64 -18.43 -10.26
N ALA A 36 -0.87 -18.48 -9.16
CA ALA A 36 0.43 -17.82 -9.09
C ALA A 36 1.44 -18.51 -10.02
N LEU A 37 2.30 -17.74 -10.68
CA LEU A 37 3.37 -18.23 -11.55
C LEU A 37 4.48 -18.91 -10.75
N SER A 38 4.70 -18.49 -9.51
CA SER A 38 5.63 -19.16 -8.61
C SER A 38 5.14 -20.57 -8.24
N ARG A 39 6.09 -21.39 -7.80
CA ARG A 39 5.80 -22.51 -6.87
C ARG A 39 5.14 -21.96 -5.60
N ARG A 40 4.56 -22.82 -4.76
CA ARG A 40 3.83 -22.38 -3.56
C ARG A 40 4.75 -21.54 -2.68
N SER A 41 4.42 -20.27 -2.52
CA SER A 41 5.13 -19.33 -1.66
C SER A 41 4.15 -18.69 -0.68
N HIS A 42 4.64 -17.87 0.23
CA HIS A 42 3.79 -17.12 1.14
C HIS A 42 2.96 -16.07 0.36
N PRO A 43 1.70 -15.79 0.74
CA PRO A 43 0.80 -14.93 -0.03
C PRO A 43 1.27 -13.48 -0.13
N ILE A 44 1.95 -13.00 0.91
CA ILE A 44 2.40 -11.60 1.01
C ILE A 44 3.84 -11.49 0.50
N THR A 45 4.78 -12.09 1.23
CA THR A 45 6.21 -12.08 0.89
C THR A 45 6.62 -13.26 0.00
N PRO A 46 7.42 -13.06 -1.07
CA PRO A 46 7.96 -14.15 -1.88
C PRO A 46 9.12 -14.87 -1.16
N TYR A 47 8.81 -15.62 -0.11
CA TYR A 47 9.76 -16.51 0.57
C TYR A 47 10.16 -17.69 -0.33
N LYS A 48 11.21 -18.42 0.07
CA LYS A 48 11.69 -19.62 -0.62
C LYS A 48 10.50 -20.54 -0.93
N PRO A 49 10.15 -20.73 -2.21
CA PRO A 49 8.96 -21.48 -2.55
C PRO A 49 9.17 -22.97 -2.35
N SER A 50 8.09 -23.70 -2.07
CA SER A 50 8.07 -25.14 -1.82
C SER A 50 7.25 -25.91 -2.87
N GLY A 51 7.43 -27.23 -2.87
CA GLY A 51 6.78 -28.15 -3.80
C GLY A 51 7.51 -28.31 -5.14
N ASP A 52 6.94 -29.16 -5.97
CA ASP A 52 7.50 -29.51 -7.27
C ASP A 52 7.35 -28.37 -8.27
N PHE A 53 8.26 -28.35 -9.25
CA PHE A 53 8.15 -27.43 -10.36
C PHE A 53 7.03 -27.90 -11.30
N ALA A 54 6.13 -26.98 -11.63
CA ALA A 54 5.14 -27.15 -12.67
C ALA A 54 5.19 -25.93 -13.60
N TYR A 55 5.30 -26.17 -14.89
CA TYR A 55 5.25 -25.08 -15.86
C TYR A 55 3.85 -24.44 -15.86
N LYS A 56 3.83 -23.10 -15.86
CA LYS A 56 2.60 -22.30 -15.98
C LYS A 56 2.80 -21.25 -17.06
N SER A 57 1.91 -21.26 -18.06
CA SER A 57 1.93 -20.25 -19.12
C SER A 57 1.67 -18.86 -18.53
N LEU A 58 2.61 -17.94 -18.72
CA LEU A 58 2.46 -16.55 -18.27
C LEU A 58 1.25 -15.91 -18.94
N ILE A 59 1.14 -16.03 -20.26
CA ILE A 59 0.05 -15.44 -21.04
C ILE A 59 -1.28 -16.08 -20.64
N GLY A 60 -1.32 -17.40 -20.48
CA GLY A 60 -2.53 -18.10 -20.03
C GLY A 60 -3.02 -17.61 -18.66
N LYS A 61 -2.11 -17.58 -17.67
CA LYS A 61 -2.46 -17.13 -16.30
C LYS A 61 -2.79 -15.65 -16.22
N LEU A 62 -2.15 -14.82 -17.04
CA LEU A 62 -2.47 -13.40 -17.14
C LEU A 62 -3.87 -13.20 -17.72
N ASN A 63 -4.19 -13.86 -18.84
CA ASN A 63 -5.53 -13.81 -19.44
C ASN A 63 -6.60 -14.26 -18.45
N GLU A 64 -6.40 -15.39 -17.77
CA GLU A 64 -7.32 -15.86 -16.71
C GLU A 64 -7.55 -14.81 -15.61
N LYS A 65 -6.49 -14.10 -15.17
CA LYS A 65 -6.60 -13.06 -14.14
C LYS A 65 -7.29 -11.79 -14.66
N VAL A 66 -6.98 -11.37 -15.88
CA VAL A 66 -7.61 -10.21 -16.53
C VAL A 66 -9.11 -10.46 -16.69
N GLN A 67 -9.50 -11.58 -17.29
CA GLN A 67 -10.90 -11.93 -17.51
C GLN A 67 -11.67 -12.05 -16.20
N ARG A 68 -11.10 -12.73 -15.20
CA ARG A 68 -11.74 -12.83 -13.88
C ARG A 68 -11.96 -11.47 -13.22
N SER A 69 -11.02 -10.53 -13.36
CA SER A 69 -11.14 -9.19 -12.78
C SER A 69 -12.15 -8.31 -13.51
N LEU A 70 -12.36 -8.53 -14.82
CA LEU A 70 -13.33 -7.79 -15.63
C LEU A 70 -14.75 -8.36 -15.53
N ALA A 71 -14.89 -9.60 -15.08
CA ALA A 71 -16.18 -10.25 -14.87
C ALA A 71 -16.91 -9.73 -13.62
N ASP A 72 -16.21 -9.03 -12.73
CA ASP A 72 -16.82 -8.36 -11.59
C ASP A 72 -17.56 -7.10 -12.09
N GLU A 73 -18.90 -7.16 -12.12
CA GLU A 73 -19.73 -6.05 -12.55
C GLU A 73 -19.61 -4.86 -11.60
N LEU A 74 -19.42 -3.67 -12.16
CA LEU A 74 -19.46 -2.44 -11.38
C LEU A 74 -20.91 -2.11 -11.01
N PRO A 75 -21.15 -1.57 -9.80
CA PRO A 75 -22.47 -1.05 -9.43
C PRO A 75 -22.99 -0.02 -10.43
N ALA A 76 -24.31 0.05 -10.61
CA ALA A 76 -24.95 0.99 -11.56
C ALA A 76 -24.66 2.48 -11.23
N ASP A 77 -24.39 2.77 -9.96
CA ASP A 77 -24.04 4.06 -9.40
C ASP A 77 -22.51 4.27 -9.27
N PHE A 78 -21.70 3.43 -9.93
CA PHE A 78 -20.25 3.57 -9.92
C PHE A 78 -19.81 4.93 -10.46
N VAL A 79 -19.01 5.64 -9.65
CA VAL A 79 -18.38 6.91 -10.04
C VAL A 79 -16.90 6.67 -10.32
N PRO A 80 -16.40 6.94 -11.53
CA PRO A 80 -14.98 6.82 -11.83
C PRO A 80 -14.13 7.77 -10.99
N GLY A 81 -13.07 7.23 -10.38
CA GLY A 81 -12.09 8.01 -9.64
C GLY A 81 -10.92 8.51 -10.50
N ARG A 82 -10.10 9.39 -9.93
CA ARG A 82 -8.81 9.81 -10.48
C ARG A 82 -7.66 9.16 -9.70
N VAL A 83 -6.58 8.81 -10.40
CA VAL A 83 -5.39 8.21 -9.81
C VAL A 83 -4.19 9.09 -10.09
N TYR A 84 -3.38 9.33 -9.05
CA TYR A 84 -2.19 10.16 -9.12
C TYR A 84 -0.98 9.34 -8.64
N GLN A 85 0.04 9.21 -9.50
CA GLN A 85 1.30 8.56 -9.14
C GLN A 85 2.29 9.63 -8.61
N GLN A 86 2.33 9.83 -7.30
CA GLN A 86 3.19 10.83 -6.67
C GLN A 86 3.56 10.46 -5.22
N ASP A 87 4.54 11.17 -4.64
CA ASP A 87 4.78 11.13 -3.20
C ASP A 87 3.62 11.82 -2.47
N ALA A 88 2.95 11.09 -1.59
CA ALA A 88 1.85 11.61 -0.77
C ALA A 88 2.30 12.74 0.18
N ALA A 89 3.58 12.79 0.55
CA ALA A 89 4.17 13.89 1.32
C ALA A 89 4.62 15.07 0.42
N GLY A 90 4.56 14.91 -0.91
CA GLY A 90 4.76 15.97 -1.89
C GLY A 90 3.53 16.86 -2.05
N TRP A 91 3.62 17.89 -2.91
CA TRP A 91 2.49 18.78 -3.19
C TRP A 91 1.41 18.06 -3.98
N TRP A 92 0.17 18.11 -3.47
CA TRP A 92 -0.99 17.53 -4.15
C TRP A 92 -1.45 18.45 -5.30
N PRO A 93 -2.01 17.87 -6.39
CA PRO A 93 -2.56 18.63 -7.50
C PRO A 93 -3.61 19.63 -7.03
N ARG A 94 -3.58 20.85 -7.59
CA ARG A 94 -4.42 21.96 -7.12
C ARG A 94 -5.90 21.74 -7.38
N GLU A 95 -6.24 20.94 -8.37
CA GLU A 95 -7.61 20.58 -8.72
C GLU A 95 -8.24 19.56 -7.75
N ILE A 96 -7.46 19.05 -6.78
CA ILE A 96 -7.99 18.27 -5.67
C ILE A 96 -8.33 19.23 -4.53
N ASP A 97 -9.60 19.58 -4.40
CA ASP A 97 -10.14 20.43 -3.33
C ASP A 97 -11.57 20.01 -2.96
N GLN A 98 -12.18 20.72 -2.01
CA GLN A 98 -13.57 20.54 -1.57
C GLN A 98 -13.93 19.09 -1.18
N LEU A 99 -12.98 18.36 -0.61
CA LEU A 99 -13.14 16.96 -0.25
C LEU A 99 -14.06 16.80 0.97
N ASP A 100 -14.97 15.84 0.91
CA ASP A 100 -15.76 15.40 2.07
C ASP A 100 -14.89 14.71 3.12
N ALA A 101 -13.97 13.89 2.65
CA ALA A 101 -13.08 13.13 3.51
C ALA A 101 -11.74 12.85 2.83
N VAL A 102 -10.69 12.76 3.64
CA VAL A 102 -9.41 12.17 3.28
C VAL A 102 -9.25 10.92 4.15
N ILE A 103 -9.10 9.75 3.53
CA ILE A 103 -9.03 8.47 4.24
C ILE A 103 -7.72 7.79 3.85
N THR A 104 -6.87 7.45 4.83
CA THR A 104 -5.59 6.80 4.53
C THR A 104 -5.09 5.90 5.66
N SER A 105 -4.29 4.91 5.29
CA SER A 105 -3.64 3.95 6.20
C SER A 105 -2.13 3.98 5.93
N PRO A 106 -1.39 4.94 6.48
CA PRO A 106 0.05 4.98 6.27
C PRO A 106 0.72 3.73 6.88
N PRO A 107 1.94 3.37 6.42
CA PRO A 107 2.65 2.21 6.96
C PRO A 107 2.85 2.37 8.46
N PHE A 108 2.56 1.30 9.23
CA PHE A 108 2.68 1.35 10.68
C PHE A 108 4.13 1.52 11.12
N TYR A 109 4.34 2.25 12.22
CA TYR A 109 5.65 2.62 12.71
C TYR A 109 6.51 1.39 12.98
N ASP A 110 7.70 1.38 12.36
CA ASP A 110 8.70 0.31 12.47
C ASP A 110 8.12 -1.10 12.27
N SER A 111 7.09 -1.20 11.43
CA SER A 111 6.50 -2.46 10.98
C SER A 111 7.29 -3.07 9.81
N THR A 112 6.86 -4.25 9.35
CA THR A 112 7.48 -5.00 8.26
C THR A 112 7.92 -4.13 7.10
N ARG A 113 9.16 -4.32 6.60
CA ARG A 113 9.70 -3.62 5.43
C ARG A 113 8.87 -3.95 4.18
N PHE A 114 7.95 -3.06 3.81
CA PHE A 114 6.98 -3.26 2.72
C PHE A 114 7.67 -3.55 1.38
N TYR A 115 8.79 -2.88 1.12
CA TYR A 115 9.56 -3.07 -0.11
C TYR A 115 10.16 -4.49 -0.19
N LEU A 116 10.63 -5.06 0.92
CA LEU A 116 11.11 -6.45 0.95
C LEU A 116 9.97 -7.44 0.77
N ALA A 117 8.81 -7.19 1.37
CA ALA A 117 7.62 -8.01 1.15
C ALA A 117 7.16 -8.00 -0.32
N ASN A 118 7.54 -6.97 -1.10
CA ASN A 118 7.18 -6.82 -2.49
C ASN A 118 8.38 -6.90 -3.46
N TRP A 119 9.51 -7.46 -3.03
CA TRP A 119 10.76 -7.40 -3.80
C TRP A 119 10.60 -7.93 -5.23
N LEU A 120 9.87 -9.03 -5.43
CA LEU A 120 9.68 -9.62 -6.77
C LEU A 120 8.87 -8.70 -7.68
N ARG A 121 7.88 -8.00 -7.13
CA ARG A 121 7.04 -7.03 -7.87
C ARG A 121 7.83 -5.78 -8.21
N LEU A 122 8.61 -5.26 -7.26
CA LEU A 122 9.48 -4.10 -7.48
C LEU A 122 10.57 -4.40 -8.52
N TRP A 123 11.21 -5.56 -8.40
CA TRP A 123 12.17 -6.03 -9.41
C TRP A 123 11.51 -6.15 -10.79
N PHE A 124 10.32 -6.71 -10.87
CA PHE A 124 9.56 -6.82 -12.13
C PHE A 124 9.20 -5.45 -12.69
N ALA A 125 8.85 -4.49 -11.82
CA ALA A 125 8.56 -3.10 -12.16
C ALA A 125 9.80 -2.26 -12.51
N GLY A 126 10.99 -2.87 -12.51
CA GLY A 126 12.20 -2.26 -13.04
C GLY A 126 13.29 -1.99 -12.02
N TRP A 127 13.06 -2.24 -10.73
CA TRP A 127 14.09 -2.04 -9.71
C TRP A 127 15.31 -2.94 -9.97
N SER A 128 16.47 -2.31 -9.85
CA SER A 128 17.79 -2.93 -9.82
C SER A 128 18.25 -3.14 -8.38
N SER A 129 19.37 -3.85 -8.18
CA SER A 129 19.98 -4.00 -6.86
C SER A 129 20.25 -2.65 -6.18
N ARG A 130 20.69 -1.65 -6.95
CA ARG A 130 20.93 -0.28 -6.44
C ARG A 130 19.64 0.36 -5.92
N ASP A 131 18.52 0.17 -6.63
CA ASP A 131 17.24 0.74 -6.21
C ASP A 131 16.77 0.17 -4.87
N PHE A 132 17.02 -1.12 -4.61
CA PHE A 132 16.71 -1.74 -3.32
C PHE A 132 17.52 -1.18 -2.14
N GLU A 133 18.66 -0.54 -2.41
CA GLU A 133 19.49 0.10 -1.40
C GLU A 133 19.09 1.55 -1.15
N THR A 134 18.64 2.26 -2.19
CA THR A 134 18.46 3.72 -2.14
C THR A 134 17.00 4.18 -2.10
N GLN A 135 16.10 3.56 -2.87
CA GLN A 135 14.71 4.00 -3.00
C GLN A 135 13.93 3.93 -1.68
N PRO A 136 14.06 2.87 -0.84
CA PRO A 136 13.31 2.78 0.41
C PRO A 136 13.54 3.96 1.37
N LEU A 137 14.70 4.62 1.30
CA LEU A 137 15.02 5.77 2.16
C LEU A 137 14.06 6.96 1.96
N GLY A 138 13.41 7.05 0.80
CA GLY A 138 12.42 8.08 0.48
C GLY A 138 11.02 7.78 1.02
N TYR A 139 10.74 6.54 1.41
CA TYR A 139 9.41 6.11 1.81
C TYR A 139 9.04 6.52 3.23
N VAL A 140 7.73 6.66 3.46
CA VAL A 140 7.17 7.07 4.75
C VAL A 140 7.50 6.07 5.86
N ASP A 141 7.60 4.76 5.56
CA ASP A 141 7.99 3.72 6.52
C ASP A 141 9.42 3.88 7.05
N GLU A 142 10.37 4.31 6.22
CA GLU A 142 11.74 4.59 6.68
C GLU A 142 11.89 6.00 7.26
N ARG A 143 11.25 7.00 6.67
CA ARG A 143 11.34 8.40 7.14
C ARG A 143 10.70 8.59 8.51
N GLN A 144 9.58 7.92 8.79
CA GLN A 144 8.89 8.06 10.08
C GLN A 144 9.73 7.58 11.27
N LYS A 145 10.68 6.66 11.05
CA LYS A 145 11.60 6.18 12.10
C LYS A 145 12.52 7.29 12.63
N LYS A 146 12.79 8.31 11.81
CA LYS A 146 13.59 9.48 12.21
C LYS A 146 12.73 10.53 12.89
N SER A 147 11.56 10.82 12.34
CA SER A 147 10.58 11.74 12.91
C SER A 147 9.21 11.54 12.27
N PHE A 148 8.14 11.71 13.07
CA PHE A 148 6.77 11.80 12.57
C PHE A 148 6.50 13.09 11.77
N ASP A 149 7.45 14.03 11.70
CA ASP A 149 7.34 15.23 10.87
C ASP A 149 7.13 14.94 9.38
N VAL A 150 7.46 13.72 8.92
CA VAL A 150 7.11 13.26 7.57
C VAL A 150 5.62 13.40 7.26
N TYR A 151 4.75 13.40 8.28
CA TYR A 151 3.31 13.55 8.15
C TYR A 151 2.81 15.00 8.15
N LEU A 152 3.63 15.99 8.54
CA LEU A 152 3.24 17.41 8.49
C LEU A 152 2.69 17.85 7.13
N PRO A 153 3.35 17.58 5.98
CA PRO A 153 2.80 17.96 4.68
C PRO A 153 1.49 17.23 4.35
N ILE A 154 1.29 16.00 4.84
CA ILE A 154 0.06 15.23 4.63
C ILE A 154 -1.09 15.84 5.43
N LEU A 155 -0.88 16.07 6.73
CA LEU A 155 -1.87 16.67 7.63
C LEU A 155 -2.30 18.06 7.16
N ARG A 156 -1.31 18.91 6.80
CA ARG A 156 -1.57 20.24 6.24
C ARG A 156 -2.43 20.16 4.99
N GLN A 157 -2.00 19.39 4.00
CA GLN A 157 -2.68 19.35 2.71
C GLN A 157 -4.05 18.70 2.79
N ALA A 158 -4.23 17.69 3.65
CA ALA A 158 -5.55 17.18 3.96
C ALA A 158 -6.47 18.30 4.46
N LYS A 159 -6.06 19.07 5.49
CA LYS A 159 -6.90 20.17 5.99
C LYS A 159 -7.20 21.21 4.92
N GLU A 160 -6.20 21.64 4.16
CA GLU A 160 -6.38 22.65 3.13
C GLU A 160 -7.31 22.21 1.97
N ARG A 161 -7.59 20.91 1.83
CA ARG A 161 -8.36 20.33 0.70
C ARG A 161 -9.75 19.89 1.14
N LEU A 162 -9.97 19.74 2.45
CA LEU A 162 -11.26 19.41 3.03
C LEU A 162 -12.18 20.63 2.97
N LYS A 163 -13.46 20.38 2.68
CA LYS A 163 -14.52 21.37 2.87
C LYS A 163 -14.78 21.62 4.37
N ASP A 164 -15.57 22.64 4.68
CA ASP A 164 -16.05 22.85 6.06
C ASP A 164 -16.87 21.63 6.53
N GLY A 165 -16.48 21.09 7.69
CA GLY A 165 -17.05 19.85 8.23
C GLY A 165 -16.48 18.56 7.60
N GLY A 166 -15.52 18.65 6.68
CA GLY A 166 -14.82 17.50 6.14
C GLY A 166 -13.87 16.86 7.16
N VAL A 167 -13.58 15.56 6.99
CA VAL A 167 -12.83 14.77 7.97
C VAL A 167 -11.56 14.15 7.39
N LEU A 168 -10.49 14.08 8.19
CA LEU A 168 -9.33 13.23 7.91
C LEU A 168 -9.39 11.97 8.78
N VAL A 169 -9.45 10.80 8.15
CA VAL A 169 -9.46 9.50 8.82
C VAL A 169 -8.15 8.77 8.59
N LEU A 170 -7.46 8.43 9.67
CA LEU A 170 -6.18 7.75 9.68
C LEU A 170 -6.32 6.37 10.35
N HIS A 171 -6.07 5.30 9.59
CA HIS A 171 -5.90 3.96 10.15
C HIS A 171 -4.43 3.75 10.51
N LEU A 172 -4.16 3.52 11.80
CA LEU A 172 -2.83 3.60 12.39
C LEU A 172 -2.54 2.38 13.26
N GLY A 173 -1.26 2.14 13.51
CA GLY A 173 -0.79 1.06 14.37
C GLY A 173 -0.31 1.58 15.72
N LYS A 174 -0.68 0.87 16.79
CA LYS A 174 -0.09 1.02 18.11
C LYS A 174 0.79 -0.17 18.42
N SER A 175 1.97 0.06 18.94
CA SER A 175 2.92 -0.96 19.37
C SER A 175 3.65 -0.52 20.65
N PRO A 176 4.41 -1.39 21.32
CA PRO A 176 5.27 -0.97 22.44
C PRO A 176 6.30 0.11 22.04
N LYS A 177 6.65 0.21 20.75
CA LYS A 177 7.62 1.18 20.24
C LYS A 177 7.01 2.56 19.98
N ALA A 178 5.75 2.60 19.55
CA ALA A 178 5.08 3.84 19.18
C ALA A 178 3.55 3.71 19.22
N ASP A 179 2.90 4.75 19.74
CA ASP A 179 1.47 5.02 19.58
C ASP A 179 1.32 6.08 18.47
N MET A 180 1.07 5.62 17.24
CA MET A 180 1.05 6.53 16.09
C MET A 180 -0.10 7.54 16.19
N ALA A 181 -1.25 7.17 16.73
CA ALA A 181 -2.37 8.10 16.87
C ALA A 181 -2.01 9.24 17.81
N ALA A 182 -1.35 8.96 18.94
CA ALA A 182 -0.88 9.99 19.85
C ALA A 182 0.14 10.94 19.18
N GLU A 183 1.10 10.42 18.42
CA GLU A 183 2.10 11.24 17.71
C GLU A 183 1.47 12.10 16.61
N LEU A 184 0.60 11.51 15.77
CA LEU A 184 -0.05 12.25 14.69
C LEU A 184 -1.07 13.25 15.21
N LEU A 185 -1.73 12.99 16.34
CA LEU A 185 -2.62 13.95 16.99
C LEU A 185 -1.84 15.18 17.48
N LYS A 186 -0.64 15.01 18.07
CA LYS A 186 0.22 16.14 18.48
C LYS A 186 0.54 17.07 17.31
N LEU A 187 0.88 16.49 16.15
CA LEU A 187 1.17 17.25 14.93
C LEU A 187 -0.10 17.86 14.31
N GLY A 188 -1.20 17.09 14.30
CA GLY A 188 -2.48 17.44 13.70
C GLY A 188 -3.18 18.62 14.35
N LYS A 189 -2.96 18.85 15.65
CA LYS A 189 -3.52 19.99 16.42
C LYS A 189 -3.24 21.36 15.82
N ARG A 190 -2.25 21.49 14.94
CA ARG A 190 -1.98 22.73 14.19
C ARG A 190 -3.10 23.09 13.21
N TRP A 191 -3.84 22.10 12.72
CA TRP A 191 -4.82 22.24 11.63
C TRP A 191 -6.22 21.74 11.98
N PHE A 192 -6.33 20.83 12.95
CA PHE A 192 -7.57 20.22 13.38
C PHE A 192 -7.79 20.51 14.85
N SER A 193 -8.99 20.96 15.19
CA SER A 193 -9.35 21.36 16.56
C SER A 193 -10.01 20.23 17.33
N HIS A 194 -10.66 19.31 16.63
CA HIS A 194 -11.37 18.18 17.22
C HIS A 194 -10.84 16.86 16.67
N TYR A 195 -11.03 15.81 17.47
CA TYR A 195 -10.67 14.47 17.08
C TYR A 195 -11.52 13.43 17.81
N ASP A 196 -11.70 12.30 17.15
CA ASP A 196 -12.12 11.05 17.77
C ASP A 196 -11.02 10.00 17.60
N LEU A 197 -10.85 9.15 18.60
CA LEU A 197 -9.89 8.06 18.57
C LEU A 197 -10.57 6.76 18.98
N LEU A 198 -10.60 5.80 18.06
CA LEU A 198 -11.00 4.43 18.33
C LEU A 198 -9.75 3.55 18.40
N ASP A 199 -9.65 2.69 19.41
CA ASP A 199 -8.51 1.78 19.64
C ASP A 199 -9.06 0.35 19.76
N GLU A 200 -8.77 -0.48 18.76
CA GLU A 200 -9.18 -1.88 18.70
C GLU A 200 -7.96 -2.78 18.94
N SER A 201 -7.93 -3.46 20.08
CA SER A 201 -6.83 -4.37 20.41
C SER A 201 -6.83 -5.60 19.52
N VAL A 202 -5.67 -5.98 18.99
CA VAL A 202 -5.45 -7.23 18.23
C VAL A 202 -4.46 -8.17 18.91
N ALA A 203 -4.14 -7.91 20.18
CA ALA A 203 -3.27 -8.76 20.98
C ALA A 203 -3.76 -10.23 21.04
N HIS A 204 -5.08 -10.40 20.95
CA HIS A 204 -5.78 -11.68 21.08
C HIS A 204 -5.87 -12.50 19.78
N CYS A 205 -5.45 -11.98 18.61
CA CYS A 205 -5.53 -12.72 17.36
C CYS A 205 -4.52 -13.89 17.31
N GLU A 206 -5.02 -15.08 16.95
CA GLU A 206 -4.27 -16.35 16.90
C GLU A 206 -3.13 -16.34 15.87
N THR A 207 -2.01 -16.93 16.28
CA THR A 207 -0.80 -17.13 15.47
C THR A 207 -1.03 -18.24 14.45
N HIS A 208 -1.36 -17.88 13.21
CA HIS A 208 -1.43 -18.80 12.07
C HIS A 208 -0.02 -19.23 11.59
N GLY A 209 0.85 -19.68 12.50
CA GLY A 209 2.17 -20.24 12.20
C GLY A 209 3.26 -19.26 11.74
N ILE A 210 3.03 -17.94 11.81
CA ILE A 210 4.03 -16.91 11.49
C ILE A 210 4.80 -16.54 12.77
N ARG A 211 6.13 -16.72 12.77
CA ARG A 211 7.01 -16.44 13.91
C ARG A 211 7.12 -14.95 14.25
N ASP A 212 6.88 -14.08 13.29
CA ASP A 212 7.02 -12.63 13.43
C ASP A 212 5.63 -12.00 13.46
N LYS A 213 5.04 -11.89 14.66
CA LYS A 213 3.93 -10.94 14.86
C LYS A 213 4.56 -9.58 14.60
N GLY A 214 4.09 -8.85 13.58
CA GLY A 214 4.31 -7.41 13.55
C GLY A 214 3.98 -6.86 14.94
N THR A 215 4.77 -5.91 15.45
CA THR A 215 4.75 -5.49 16.86
C THR A 215 3.48 -4.75 17.30
N VAL A 216 2.46 -4.74 16.44
CA VAL A 216 1.22 -4.00 16.58
C VAL A 216 0.32 -4.71 17.58
N THR A 217 -0.04 -3.99 18.64
CA THR A 217 -0.92 -4.45 19.72
C THR A 217 -2.36 -3.99 19.53
N SER A 218 -2.55 -2.89 18.80
CA SER A 218 -3.87 -2.36 18.44
C SER A 218 -3.88 -1.71 17.07
N HIS A 219 -5.03 -1.79 16.40
CA HIS A 219 -5.37 -0.89 15.31
C HIS A 219 -6.05 0.35 15.91
N GLN A 220 -5.64 1.53 15.46
CA GLN A 220 -6.22 2.80 15.87
C GLN A 220 -6.87 3.49 14.67
N TYR A 221 -8.02 4.09 14.88
CA TYR A 221 -8.69 4.95 13.90
C TYR A 221 -8.75 6.36 14.50
N LEU A 222 -7.90 7.24 13.98
CA LEU A 222 -7.86 8.65 14.36
C LEU A 222 -8.64 9.46 13.34
N VAL A 223 -9.73 10.08 13.77
CA VAL A 223 -10.56 10.98 12.97
C VAL A 223 -10.24 12.41 13.41
N LEU A 224 -9.89 13.29 12.49
CA LEU A 224 -9.54 14.70 12.74
C LEU A 224 -10.50 15.62 11.96
N TYR A 225 -11.03 16.66 12.62
CA TYR A 225 -11.97 17.62 12.00
C TYR A 225 -11.84 19.06 12.54
#